data_AF-K2DL90-F1
#
_entry.id   AF-K2DL90-F1
#
_cell.length_a   1.000
_cell.length_b   1.000
_cell.length_c   1.000
_cell.angle_alpha   90.00
_cell.angle_beta   90.00
_cell.angle_gamma   90.00
#
_symmetry.space_group_name_H-M   'P 1'
#
loop_
_entity.id
_entity.type
_entity.pdbx_description
1 polymer ?
#
loop_
_entity_poly.entity_id
_entity_poly.type
_entity_poly.pdbx_seq_one_letter_code
_entity_poly.pdbx_strand_id
1 'polypeptide(L)'
;MKEIWQDALTEQQRKILNAACGDLAAQISWHGQKLSKDDFRHLIAGTVLGWRMMPAYDRGEGAAGFIMLGGSSLNLSKEQCIDAITMAFHLGDDPNSQGLKSPPVRWCAAVCKARWLADERVQDGHSF
;
A
#
# COMPACT_ATOMS: atom_id res chain seq x y z
N MET A 1 -15.60 12.92 8.09
CA MET A 1 -16.38 11.69 8.35
C MET A 1 -15.37 10.62 8.73
N LYS A 2 -15.55 9.90 9.84
CA LYS A 2 -14.61 8.87 10.28
C LYS A 2 -14.99 7.54 9.62
N GLU A 3 -14.09 6.95 8.84
CA GLU A 3 -14.37 5.68 8.14
C GLU A 3 -14.34 4.50 9.13
N ILE A 4 -15.25 3.52 8.98
CA ILE A 4 -15.46 2.41 9.93
C ILE A 4 -14.18 1.62 10.22
N TRP A 5 -13.34 1.46 9.20
CA TRP A 5 -12.12 0.67 9.33
C TRP A 5 -11.09 1.28 10.29
N GLN A 6 -11.20 2.59 10.59
CA GLN A 6 -10.33 3.24 11.56
C GLN A 6 -10.55 2.70 12.99
N ASP A 7 -11.77 2.24 13.29
CA ASP A 7 -12.10 1.67 14.60
C ASP A 7 -11.93 0.14 14.66
N ALA A 8 -11.70 -0.51 13.51
CA ALA A 8 -11.51 -1.95 13.40
C ALA A 8 -10.32 -2.50 14.22
N LEU A 9 -10.32 -3.82 14.46
CA LEU A 9 -9.19 -4.49 15.10
C LEU A 9 -7.96 -4.44 14.18
N THR A 10 -6.75 -4.43 14.77
CA THR A 10 -5.49 -4.33 14.02
C THR A 10 -5.35 -5.41 12.94
N GLU A 11 -5.84 -6.63 13.17
CA GLU A 11 -5.83 -7.69 12.14
C GLU A 11 -6.73 -7.36 10.93
N GLN A 12 -7.89 -6.77 11.17
CA GLN A 12 -8.81 -6.34 10.11
C GLN A 12 -8.19 -5.19 9.30
N GLN A 13 -7.55 -4.24 9.98
CA GLN A 13 -6.80 -3.17 9.31
C GLN A 13 -5.66 -3.73 8.44
N ARG A 14 -4.90 -4.71 8.95
CA ARG A 14 -3.86 -5.38 8.15
C ARG A 14 -4.43 -6.08 6.92
N LYS A 15 -5.63 -6.68 7.00
CA LYS A 15 -6.30 -7.27 5.82
C LYS A 15 -6.66 -6.20 4.80
N ILE A 16 -7.14 -5.03 5.24
CA ILE A 16 -7.45 -3.88 4.37
C ILE A 16 -6.18 -3.35 3.70
N LEU A 17 -5.11 -3.12 4.47
CA LEU A 17 -3.82 -2.69 3.93
C LEU A 17 -3.31 -3.67 2.86
N ASN A 18 -3.39 -4.98 3.15
CA ASN A 18 -2.99 -6.01 2.20
C ASN A 18 -3.84 -6.04 0.92
N ALA A 19 -5.14 -5.77 1.03
CA ALA A 19 -6.02 -5.67 -0.13
C ALA A 19 -5.67 -4.43 -0.97
N ALA A 20 -5.53 -3.27 -0.33
CA ALA A 20 -5.14 -2.02 -0.98
C ALA A 20 -3.79 -2.15 -1.71
N CYS A 21 -2.76 -2.72 -1.08
CA CYS A 21 -1.48 -2.96 -1.74
C CYS A 21 -1.59 -3.92 -2.94
N GLY A 22 -2.55 -4.85 -2.92
CA GLY A 22 -2.83 -5.73 -4.06
C GLY A 22 -3.39 -4.96 -5.25
N ASP A 23 -4.37 -4.09 -5.00
CA ASP A 23 -4.98 -3.24 -6.03
C ASP A 23 -3.96 -2.24 -6.61
N LEU A 24 -3.12 -1.64 -5.74
CA LEU A 24 -1.98 -0.80 -6.15
C LEU A 24 -1.00 -1.56 -7.06
N ALA A 25 -0.57 -2.76 -6.66
CA ALA A 25 0.37 -3.57 -7.44
C ALA A 25 -0.15 -3.93 -8.84
N ALA A 26 -1.45 -4.18 -8.96
CA ALA A 26 -2.07 -4.50 -10.24
C ALA A 26 -2.09 -3.30 -11.21
N GLN A 27 -2.24 -2.08 -10.68
CA GLN A 27 -2.63 -0.92 -11.49
C GLN A 27 -1.53 0.15 -11.59
N ILE A 28 -0.73 0.34 -10.54
CA ILE A 28 0.30 1.38 -10.49
C ILE A 28 1.61 0.90 -11.10
N SER A 29 2.28 1.78 -11.84
CA SER A 29 3.72 1.70 -12.09
C SER A 29 4.41 2.81 -11.30
N TRP A 30 5.22 2.41 -10.33
CA TRP A 30 5.93 3.33 -9.44
C TRP A 30 7.18 3.85 -10.15
N HIS A 31 7.11 5.06 -10.70
CA HIS A 31 8.20 5.69 -11.46
C HIS A 31 8.86 4.78 -12.51
N GLY A 32 8.02 4.08 -13.29
CA GLY A 32 8.47 3.16 -14.34
C GLY A 32 8.81 1.74 -13.86
N GLN A 33 8.73 1.47 -12.55
CA GLN A 33 8.92 0.14 -11.97
C GLN A 33 7.58 -0.52 -11.67
N LYS A 34 7.49 -1.83 -11.89
CA LYS A 34 6.36 -2.65 -11.43
C LYS A 34 6.70 -3.23 -10.07
N LEU A 35 5.96 -2.80 -9.06
CA LEU A 35 6.11 -3.27 -7.70
C LEU A 35 5.09 -4.37 -7.42
N SER A 36 5.53 -5.41 -6.72
CA SER A 36 4.61 -6.41 -6.19
C SER A 36 3.77 -5.84 -5.04
N LYS A 37 2.74 -6.57 -4.65
CA LYS A 37 1.95 -6.27 -3.44
C LYS A 37 2.85 -6.12 -2.21
N ASP A 38 3.83 -6.99 -2.07
CA ASP A 38 4.75 -7.00 -0.94
C ASP A 38 5.70 -5.80 -0.97
N ASP A 39 6.15 -5.38 -2.16
CA ASP A 39 6.96 -4.18 -2.34
C ASP A 39 6.19 -2.91 -1.91
N PHE A 40 4.93 -2.76 -2.36
CA PHE A 40 4.08 -1.65 -1.92
C PHE A 40 3.86 -1.66 -0.40
N ARG A 41 3.65 -2.84 0.19
CA ARG A 41 3.50 -2.97 1.64
C ARG A 41 4.78 -2.59 2.38
N HIS A 42 5.96 -2.95 1.88
CA HIS A 42 7.24 -2.53 2.47
C HIS A 42 7.50 -1.04 2.27
N LEU A 43 7.19 -0.48 1.10
CA LEU A 43 7.28 0.94 0.81
C LEU A 43 6.45 1.76 1.81
N ILE A 44 5.18 1.41 1.98
CA ILE A 44 4.25 2.11 2.87
C ILE A 44 4.67 1.93 4.33
N ALA A 45 4.92 0.68 4.77
CA ALA A 45 5.27 0.42 6.17
C ALA A 45 6.62 1.03 6.57
N GLY A 46 7.62 0.99 5.68
CA GLY A 46 8.90 1.65 5.89
C GLY A 46 8.78 3.17 5.93
N THR A 47 7.82 3.76 5.21
CA THR A 47 7.55 5.20 5.28
C THR A 47 6.93 5.60 6.63
N VAL A 48 6.01 4.79 7.19
CA VAL A 48 5.41 5.05 8.52
C VAL A 48 6.40 4.81 9.66
N LEU A 49 7.11 3.68 9.63
CA LEU A 49 7.97 3.24 10.74
C LEU A 49 9.41 3.77 10.64
N GLY A 50 9.75 4.37 9.51
CA GLY A 50 11.10 4.82 9.18
C GLY A 50 11.97 3.75 8.53
N TRP A 51 13.08 4.25 7.99
CA TRP A 51 14.09 3.47 7.28
C TRP A 51 15.42 3.53 8.02
N ARG A 52 16.17 2.42 7.99
CA ARG A 52 17.55 2.37 8.50
C ARG A 52 18.49 1.99 7.37
N MET A 53 19.52 2.80 7.15
CA MET A 53 20.63 2.44 6.26
C MET A 53 21.60 1.55 7.02
N MET A 54 21.94 0.41 6.43
CA MET A 54 22.88 -0.54 7.01
C MET A 54 23.97 -0.89 5.99
N PRO A 55 25.21 -1.20 6.45
CA PRO A 55 26.18 -1.87 5.60
C PRO A 55 25.58 -3.17 5.03
N ALA A 56 25.77 -3.40 3.73
CA ALA A 56 25.41 -4.65 3.10
C ALA A 56 26.35 -5.78 3.57
N TYR A 57 25.93 -7.02 3.35
CA TYR A 57 26.80 -8.17 3.58
C TYR A 57 27.92 -8.19 2.53
N ASP A 58 29.18 -8.21 2.98
CA ASP A 58 30.34 -8.37 2.09
C ASP A 58 30.44 -9.82 1.60
N ARG A 59 30.48 -10.01 0.29
CA ARG A 59 30.67 -11.34 -0.32
C ARG A 59 32.13 -11.66 -0.66
N GLY A 60 33.08 -10.82 -0.22
CA GLY A 60 34.51 -10.98 -0.48
C GLY A 60 34.96 -10.37 -1.81
N GLU A 61 34.11 -9.57 -2.47
CA GLU A 61 34.39 -8.92 -3.76
C GLU A 61 34.89 -7.47 -3.61
N GLY A 62 35.17 -7.02 -2.38
CA GLY A 62 35.93 -5.80 -2.12
C GLY A 62 35.12 -4.50 -2.05
N ALA A 63 33.79 -4.56 -2.11
CA ALA A 63 32.92 -3.41 -1.82
C ALA A 63 31.55 -3.85 -1.28
N ALA A 64 31.42 -3.96 0.04
CA ALA A 64 30.11 -4.03 0.67
C ALA A 64 29.36 -2.71 0.45
N GLY A 65 28.28 -2.73 -0.34
CA GLY A 65 27.40 -1.58 -0.54
C GLY A 65 26.59 -1.24 0.72
N PHE A 66 25.53 -0.45 0.55
CA PHE A 66 24.56 -0.18 1.61
C PHE A 66 23.18 -0.74 1.23
N ILE A 67 22.41 -1.13 2.24
CA ILE A 67 21.02 -1.53 2.09
C ILE A 67 20.13 -0.63 2.94
N MET A 68 18.88 -0.46 2.49
CA MET A 68 17.83 0.20 3.26
C MET A 68 16.91 -0.86 3.85
N LEU A 69 16.73 -0.84 5.17
CA LEU A 69 15.82 -1.71 5.88
C LEU A 69 14.61 -0.91 6.38
N GLY A 70 13.45 -1.18 5.80
CA GLY A 70 12.18 -0.60 6.24
C GLY A 70 11.57 -1.35 7.42
N GLY A 71 10.76 -0.65 8.22
CA GLY A 71 9.94 -1.27 9.25
C GLY A 71 8.91 -2.26 8.66
N SER A 72 8.67 -3.37 9.38
CA SER A 72 7.69 -4.38 8.96
C SER A 72 6.27 -3.93 9.24
N SER A 73 5.36 -4.14 8.29
CA SER A 73 3.91 -3.94 8.49
C SER A 73 3.32 -4.74 9.66
N LEU A 74 3.98 -5.81 10.10
CA LEU A 74 3.59 -6.58 11.29
C LEU A 74 3.86 -5.84 12.60
N ASN A 75 4.69 -4.80 12.58
CA ASN A 75 5.06 -3.99 13.73
C ASN A 75 4.25 -2.69 13.84
N LEU A 76 3.32 -2.43 12.91
CA LEU A 76 2.45 -1.25 12.98
C LEU A 76 1.52 -1.36 14.19
N SER A 77 1.47 -0.29 14.99
CA SER A 77 0.41 -0.05 15.96
C SER A 77 -0.94 0.17 15.25
N LYS A 78 -2.05 0.24 16.00
CA LYS A 78 -3.37 0.54 15.41
C LYS A 78 -3.37 1.89 14.68
N GLU A 79 -2.85 2.94 15.30
CA GLU A 79 -2.78 4.28 14.72
C GLU A 79 -1.88 4.31 13.48
N GLN A 80 -0.70 3.70 13.56
CA GLN A 80 0.22 3.59 12.42
C GLN A 80 -0.37 2.77 11.27
N CYS A 81 -1.20 1.76 11.57
CA CYS A 81 -1.93 1.02 10.55
C CYS A 81 -2.99 1.91 9.88
N ILE A 82 -3.57 2.86 10.61
CA ILE A 82 -4.47 3.87 10.04
C ILE A 82 -3.73 4.78 9.07
N ASP A 83 -2.58 5.28 9.47
CA ASP A 83 -1.74 6.12 8.61
C ASP A 83 -1.33 5.35 7.34
N ALA A 84 -0.89 4.09 7.49
CA ALA A 84 -0.50 3.23 6.37
C ALA A 84 -1.64 3.02 5.36
N ILE A 85 -2.85 2.72 5.82
CA ILE A 85 -4.02 2.53 4.96
C ILE A 85 -4.41 3.85 4.29
N THR A 86 -4.39 4.95 5.05
CA THR A 86 -4.69 6.29 4.53
C THR A 86 -3.73 6.67 3.41
N MET A 87 -2.43 6.42 3.58
CA MET A 87 -1.43 6.65 2.53
C MET A 87 -1.69 5.78 1.29
N ALA A 88 -2.05 4.51 1.47
CA ALA A 88 -2.40 3.63 0.34
C ALA A 88 -3.59 4.17 -0.44
N PHE A 89 -4.63 4.65 0.26
CA PHE A 89 -5.82 5.23 -0.36
C PHE A 89 -5.51 6.55 -1.06
N HIS A 90 -4.77 7.45 -0.43
CA HIS A 90 -4.36 8.70 -1.08
C HIS A 90 -3.55 8.45 -2.36
N LEU A 91 -2.61 7.51 -2.33
CA LEU A 91 -1.86 7.13 -3.52
C LEU A 91 -2.77 6.58 -4.63
N GLY A 92 -3.71 5.70 -4.28
CA GLY A 92 -4.59 5.10 -5.29
C GLY A 92 -5.65 6.08 -5.81
N ASP A 93 -6.19 6.96 -4.97
CA ASP A 93 -7.23 7.91 -5.35
C ASP A 93 -6.67 9.07 -6.18
N ASP A 94 -5.45 9.53 -5.88
CA ASP A 94 -4.73 10.54 -6.65
C ASP A 94 -3.26 10.16 -6.87
N PRO A 95 -2.96 9.26 -7.83
CA PRO A 95 -1.58 8.87 -8.14
C PRO A 95 -0.72 10.05 -8.63
N ASN A 96 -1.35 11.08 -9.23
CA ASN A 96 -0.64 12.25 -9.74
C ASN A 96 -0.05 13.12 -8.62
N SER A 97 -0.59 13.04 -7.39
CA SER A 97 0.03 13.65 -6.20
C SER A 97 1.46 13.15 -5.94
N GLN A 98 1.80 11.95 -6.42
CA GLN A 98 3.15 11.36 -6.37
C GLN A 98 3.88 11.47 -7.72
N GLY A 99 3.39 12.30 -8.64
CA GLY A 99 3.97 12.47 -9.98
C GLY A 99 3.79 11.25 -10.89
N LEU A 100 2.85 10.36 -10.59
CA LEU A 100 2.58 9.17 -11.39
C LEU A 100 1.55 9.48 -12.49
N LYS A 101 1.86 9.06 -13.72
CA LYS A 101 0.93 9.12 -14.85
C LYS A 101 0.03 7.89 -14.86
N SER A 102 -0.91 7.84 -13.93
CA SER A 102 -1.89 6.76 -13.80
C SER A 102 -3.28 7.33 -13.51
N PRO A 103 -4.36 6.76 -14.05
CA PRO A 103 -5.70 7.04 -13.53
C PRO A 103 -5.82 6.56 -12.08
N PRO A 104 -6.84 7.03 -11.33
CA PRO A 104 -7.17 6.51 -10.02
C PRO A 104 -7.36 4.99 -10.04
N VAL A 105 -6.96 4.35 -8.95
CA VAL A 105 -7.00 2.90 -8.76
C VAL A 105 -8.43 2.46 -8.53
N ARG A 106 -8.85 1.43 -9.27
CA ARG A 106 -10.11 0.75 -9.02
C ARG A 106 -9.93 -0.22 -7.86
N TRP A 107 -10.65 0.03 -6.78
CA TRP A 107 -10.54 -0.74 -5.54
C TRP A 107 -11.37 -2.03 -5.57
N CYS A 108 -10.86 -3.09 -4.94
CA CYS A 108 -11.61 -4.33 -4.78
C CYS A 108 -12.71 -4.21 -3.71
N ALA A 109 -13.65 -5.17 -3.70
CA ALA A 109 -14.80 -5.22 -2.77
C ALA A 109 -14.39 -5.05 -1.30
N ALA A 110 -13.25 -5.62 -0.89
CA ALA A 110 -12.80 -5.53 0.49
C ALA A 110 -12.47 -4.07 0.87
N VAL A 111 -11.81 -3.34 -0.03
CA VAL A 111 -11.50 -1.92 0.14
C VAL A 111 -12.75 -1.07 0.00
N CYS A 112 -13.59 -1.30 -1.02
CA CYS A 112 -14.85 -0.58 -1.18
C CYS A 112 -15.76 -0.73 0.03
N LYS A 113 -15.92 -1.95 0.56
CA LYS A 113 -16.70 -2.22 1.78
C LYS A 113 -16.14 -1.48 2.99
N ALA A 114 -14.81 -1.44 3.14
CA ALA A 114 -14.18 -0.71 4.23
C ALA A 114 -14.45 0.80 4.16
N ARG A 115 -14.43 1.35 2.95
CA ARG A 115 -14.56 2.80 2.68
C ARG A 115 -15.99 3.25 2.37
N TRP A 116 -16.98 2.34 2.40
CA TRP A 116 -18.35 2.58 1.92
C TRP A 116 -18.42 3.13 0.49
N LEU A 117 -17.50 2.71 -0.37
CA LEU A 117 -17.56 3.00 -1.80
C LEU A 117 -18.46 1.96 -2.49
N ALA A 118 -19.13 2.38 -3.58
CA ALA A 118 -19.80 1.42 -4.47
C ALA A 118 -18.75 0.48 -5.08
N ASP A 119 -19.02 -0.83 -5.16
CA ASP A 119 -18.15 -1.76 -5.88
C ASP A 119 -18.34 -1.53 -7.39
N GLU A 120 -17.38 -0.85 -8.02
CA GLU A 120 -17.44 -0.51 -9.45
C GLU A 120 -17.36 -1.74 -10.36
N ARG A 121 -16.96 -2.92 -9.85
CA ARG A 121 -16.92 -4.17 -10.64
C ARG A 121 -18.30 -4.75 -10.95
N VAL A 122 -19.35 -4.16 -10.39
CA VAL A 122 -20.75 -4.59 -10.61
C VAL A 122 -21.41 -3.83 -11.78
N GLN A 123 -20.75 -2.81 -12.37
CA GLN A 123 -21.36 -1.98 -13.41
C GLN A 123 -21.36 -2.59 -14.83
N ASP A 124 -20.58 -3.64 -15.10
CA ASP A 124 -20.50 -4.28 -16.43
C ASP A 124 -21.44 -5.50 -16.58
N GLY A 125 -22.64 -5.43 -16.00
CA GLY A 125 -23.57 -6.56 -15.87
C GLY A 125 -24.99 -6.35 -16.43
N HIS A 126 -25.21 -5.40 -17.33
CA HIS A 126 -26.49 -5.22 -18.03
C HIS A 126 -26.32 -5.30 -19.54
N SER A 127 -26.36 -6.53 -20.05
CA SER A 127 -26.83 -6.82 -21.42
C SER A 127 -28.31 -7.19 -21.34
N PHE A 128 -29.16 -6.36 -21.94
CA PHE A 128 -30.46 -6.75 -22.46
C PHE A 128 -30.38 -6.75 -23.98
#